data_AF-A0A961FVQ4-F1
#
_entry.id   AF-A0A961FVQ4-F1
#
_cell.length_a   1.000
_cell.length_b   1.000
_cell.length_c   1.000
_cell.angle_alpha   90.00
_cell.angle_beta   90.00
_cell.angle_gamma   90.00
#
_symmetry.space_group_name_H-M   'P 1'
#
loop_
_entity.id
_entity.type
_entity.pdbx_description
1 polymer ?
#
loop_
_entity_poly.entity_id
_entity_poly.type
_entity_poly.pdbx_seq_one_letter_code
_entity_poly.pdbx_strand_id
1 'polypeptide(L)'
;MKILITGGGGFLGNRLARALRERGRLIGPSGEAEPIDEIALFDAHFSEASQQGLVGDHTLLSRDIGDRDAVFDAVDCDDIAVFHLASMVSGECEVRFDDALRVNLDGGRHLLEALRARAGRPRIVFASSVACFGGEAMDNVVSDRTKRTPQTTYGMTKTILELLINDYSRKGFLDGRSARLPT
;
A
#
# COMPACT_ATOMS: atom_id res chain seq x y z
N MET A 1 14.65 7.19 8.65
CA MET A 1 13.97 6.25 7.75
C MET A 1 13.41 6.88 6.49
N LYS A 2 13.39 6.11 5.40
CA LYS A 2 12.67 6.41 4.15
C LYS A 2 11.23 5.94 4.24
N ILE A 3 10.28 6.75 3.77
CA ILE A 3 8.89 6.35 3.59
C ILE A 3 8.58 6.25 2.10
N LEU A 4 8.10 5.09 1.66
CA LEU A 4 7.56 4.89 0.31
C LEU A 4 6.03 4.82 0.37
N ILE A 5 5.36 5.68 -0.37
CA ILE A 5 3.89 5.69 -0.51
C ILE A 5 3.55 5.31 -1.94
N THR A 6 3.01 4.10 -2.15
CA THR A 6 2.48 3.72 -3.47
C THR A 6 1.05 4.22 -3.61
N GLY A 7 0.63 4.63 -4.81
CA GLY A 7 -0.61 5.38 -4.98
C GLY A 7 -0.45 6.83 -4.51
N GLY A 8 0.78 7.34 -4.54
CA GLY A 8 1.17 8.65 -4.00
C GLY A 8 0.59 9.84 -4.76
N GLY A 9 0.25 9.66 -6.04
CA GLY A 9 -0.43 10.65 -6.87
C GLY A 9 -1.95 10.70 -6.63
N GLY A 10 -2.49 9.67 -5.97
CA GLY A 10 -3.91 9.58 -5.62
C GLY A 10 -4.34 10.45 -4.43
N PHE A 11 -5.65 10.50 -4.21
CA PHE A 11 -6.29 11.31 -3.17
C PHE A 11 -5.74 11.05 -1.75
N LEU A 12 -5.67 9.78 -1.33
CA LEU A 12 -5.20 9.42 0.00
C LEU A 12 -3.68 9.55 0.13
N GLY A 13 -2.93 9.18 -0.92
CA GLY A 13 -1.47 9.27 -0.93
C GLY A 13 -0.96 10.69 -0.74
N ASN A 14 -1.55 11.66 -1.44
CA ASN A 14 -1.19 13.06 -1.31
C ASN A 14 -1.41 13.59 0.12
N ARG A 15 -2.58 13.30 0.71
CA ARG A 15 -2.91 13.75 2.07
C ARG A 15 -2.00 13.10 3.11
N LEU A 16 -1.71 11.81 2.94
CA LEU A 16 -0.81 11.09 3.83
C LEU A 16 0.61 11.65 3.77
N ALA A 17 1.14 11.95 2.59
CA ALA A 17 2.47 12.53 2.42
C ALA A 17 2.62 13.86 3.15
N ARG A 18 1.64 14.76 3.01
CA ARG A 18 1.61 16.05 3.74
C ARG A 18 1.56 15.85 5.24
N ALA A 19 0.67 14.99 5.72
CA ALA A 19 0.54 14.71 7.15
C ALA A 19 1.84 14.11 7.75
N LEU A 20 2.51 13.23 7.02
CA LEU A 20 3.80 12.66 7.44
C LEU A 20 4.91 13.69 7.43
N ARG A 21 4.93 14.60 6.45
CA ARG A 21 5.89 15.70 6.38
C ARG A 21 5.74 16.66 7.55
N GLU A 22 4.52 17.09 7.84
CA GLU A 22 4.20 17.94 8.99
C GLU A 22 4.59 17.27 10.32
N ARG A 23 4.39 15.95 10.41
CA ARG A 23 4.77 15.17 11.60
C ARG A 23 6.28 15.00 11.75
N GLY A 24 7.02 14.86 10.65
CA GLY A 24 8.48 14.74 10.59
C GLY A 24 9.10 13.49 11.24
N ARG A 25 8.32 12.70 11.98
CA ARG A 25 8.76 11.48 12.68
C ARG A 25 7.69 10.39 12.62
N LEU A 26 8.12 9.14 12.59
CA LEU A 26 7.24 7.96 12.67
C LEU A 26 7.82 6.95 13.67
N ILE A 27 6.98 6.10 14.26
CA ILE A 27 7.49 4.99 15.08
C ILE A 27 8.27 4.04 14.17
N GLY A 28 9.58 3.89 14.42
CA GLY A 28 10.44 3.01 13.65
C GLY A 28 10.52 1.59 14.23
N PRO A 29 11.49 0.79 13.76
CA PRO A 29 11.72 -0.58 14.25
C PRO A 29 12.13 -0.64 15.73
N SER A 30 12.72 0.43 16.27
CA SER A 30 13.10 0.52 17.69
C SER A 30 11.89 0.57 18.64
N GLY A 31 10.68 0.87 18.12
CA GLY A 31 9.50 1.17 18.93
C GLY A 31 9.38 2.64 19.33
N GLU A 32 10.40 3.45 19.05
CA GLU A 32 10.44 4.89 19.34
C GLU A 32 10.15 5.72 18.08
N ALA A 33 9.83 7.00 18.29
CA ALA A 33 9.69 7.94 17.18
C ALA A 33 11.07 8.24 16.55
N GLU A 34 11.21 8.00 15.26
CA GLU A 34 12.43 8.18 14.46
C GLU A 34 12.17 9.21 13.34
N PRO A 35 13.18 9.98 12.92
CA PRO A 35 13.02 10.98 11.87
C PRO A 35 12.66 10.36 10.51
N ILE A 36 11.82 11.07 9.78
CA ILE A 36 11.52 10.79 8.37
C ILE A 36 12.51 11.58 7.54
N ASP A 37 13.48 10.89 6.94
CA ASP A 37 14.56 11.52 6.16
C ASP A 37 14.11 11.77 4.72
N GLU A 38 13.28 10.88 4.18
CA GLU A 38 12.76 10.96 2.82
C GLU A 38 11.31 10.47 2.77
N ILE A 39 10.47 11.14 1.97
CA ILE A 39 9.17 10.65 1.55
C ILE A 39 9.20 10.53 0.02
N ALA A 40 9.08 9.30 -0.47
CA ALA A 40 8.98 8.97 -1.88
C ALA A 40 7.53 8.59 -2.23
N LEU A 41 6.99 9.24 -3.25
CA LEU A 41 5.66 9.00 -3.79
C LEU A 41 5.79 8.22 -5.09
N PHE A 42 5.18 7.04 -5.13
CA PHE A 42 5.22 6.14 -6.27
C PHE A 42 3.83 6.03 -6.88
N ASP A 43 3.68 6.40 -8.14
CA ASP A 43 2.41 6.34 -8.86
C ASP A 43 2.65 6.27 -10.38
N ALA A 44 1.74 5.62 -11.12
CA ALA A 44 1.80 5.59 -12.57
C ALA A 44 1.45 6.95 -13.18
N HIS A 45 0.70 7.77 -12.44
CA HIS A 45 0.29 9.09 -12.90
C HIS A 45 0.33 10.14 -11.77
N PHE A 46 0.96 11.27 -12.07
CA PHE A 46 0.90 12.47 -11.23
C PHE A 46 0.22 13.58 -12.04
N SER A 47 -0.95 14.02 -11.59
CA SER A 47 -1.61 15.20 -12.16
C SER A 47 -1.00 16.49 -11.59
N GLU A 48 -1.12 17.61 -12.31
CA GLU A 48 -0.65 18.92 -11.82
C GLU A 48 -1.24 19.26 -10.44
N ALA A 49 -2.53 18.99 -10.23
CA ALA A 49 -3.20 19.18 -8.96
C ALA A 49 -2.62 18.31 -7.84
N SER A 50 -2.24 17.05 -8.15
CA SER A 50 -1.57 16.19 -7.17
C SER A 50 -0.18 16.72 -6.83
N GLN A 51 0.56 17.26 -7.79
CA GLN A 51 1.94 17.74 -7.59
C GLN A 51 2.03 19.05 -6.81
N GLN A 52 0.96 19.84 -6.77
CA GLN A 52 0.94 21.16 -6.14
C GLN A 52 1.31 21.05 -4.66
N GLY A 53 2.48 21.56 -4.25
CA GLY A 53 2.97 21.47 -2.87
C GLY A 53 3.49 20.09 -2.46
N LEU A 54 3.79 19.21 -3.41
CA LEU A 54 4.63 18.02 -3.21
C LEU A 54 6.04 18.20 -3.79
N VAL A 55 6.16 18.96 -4.87
CA VAL A 55 7.43 19.20 -5.58
C VAL A 55 8.39 19.98 -4.68
N GLY A 56 9.60 19.45 -4.50
CA GLY A 56 10.65 20.01 -3.64
C GLY A 56 10.65 19.46 -2.22
N ASP A 57 9.51 18.96 -1.72
CA ASP A 57 9.38 18.35 -0.39
C ASP A 57 9.42 16.81 -0.43
N HIS A 58 9.16 16.21 -1.59
CA HIS A 58 9.06 14.77 -1.79
C HIS A 58 9.76 14.30 -3.08
N THR A 59 10.22 13.06 -3.07
CA THR A 59 10.70 12.36 -4.28
C THR A 59 9.49 11.83 -5.06
N LEU A 60 9.32 12.23 -6.31
CA LEU A 60 8.22 11.74 -7.17
C LEU A 60 8.71 10.66 -8.12
N LEU A 61 8.16 9.45 -8.03
CA LEU A 61 8.51 8.28 -8.83
C LEU A 61 7.34 7.92 -9.75
N SER A 62 7.34 8.47 -10.97
CA SER A 62 6.31 8.23 -12.00
C SER A 62 6.52 6.86 -12.66
N ARG A 63 5.99 5.80 -12.04
CA ARG A 63 6.25 4.39 -12.36
C ARG A 63 5.00 3.53 -12.09
N ASP A 64 4.84 2.45 -12.84
CA ASP A 64 3.71 1.52 -12.69
C ASP A 64 4.05 0.44 -11.63
N ILE A 65 3.12 0.16 -10.70
CA ILE A 65 3.32 -0.84 -9.64
C ILE A 65 3.38 -2.28 -10.19
N GLY A 66 2.76 -2.52 -11.34
CA GLY A 66 2.85 -3.79 -12.05
C GLY A 66 4.19 -3.99 -12.76
N ASP A 67 5.05 -2.98 -12.84
CA ASP A 67 6.45 -3.15 -13.26
C ASP A 67 7.29 -3.58 -12.05
N ARG A 68 7.72 -4.85 -12.06
CA ARG A 68 8.50 -5.43 -10.98
C ARG A 68 9.80 -4.65 -10.73
N ASP A 69 10.53 -4.31 -11.78
CA ASP A 69 11.86 -3.73 -11.60
C ASP A 69 11.75 -2.30 -11.09
N ALA A 70 10.75 -1.54 -11.54
CA ALA A 70 10.43 -0.23 -10.98
C ALA A 70 10.09 -0.28 -9.49
N VAL A 71 9.40 -1.32 -9.02
CA VAL A 71 9.11 -1.52 -7.59
C VAL A 71 10.38 -1.87 -6.81
N PHE A 72 11.23 -2.74 -7.34
CA PHE A 72 12.51 -3.08 -6.71
C PHE A 72 13.43 -1.87 -6.60
N ASP A 73 13.50 -1.04 -7.63
CA ASP A 73 14.28 0.21 -7.63
C ASP A 73 13.76 1.22 -6.59
N ALA A 74 12.46 1.24 -6.32
CA ALA A 74 11.88 2.13 -5.31
C ALA A 74 12.13 1.67 -3.86
N VAL A 75 12.38 0.36 -3.65
CA VAL A 75 12.70 -0.26 -2.36
C VAL A 75 14.23 -0.48 -2.29
N ASP A 76 14.95 0.65 -2.26
CA ASP A 76 16.41 0.73 -2.43
C ASP A 76 17.22 0.70 -1.12
N CYS A 77 16.58 0.76 0.04
CA CYS A 77 17.25 0.75 1.35
C CYS A 77 16.58 -0.20 2.36
N ASP A 78 17.31 -0.57 3.41
CA ASP A 78 16.81 -1.43 4.49
C ASP A 78 15.95 -0.67 5.50
N ASP A 79 16.29 0.59 5.81
CA ASP A 79 15.52 1.47 6.71
C ASP A 79 14.35 2.13 5.98
N ILE A 80 13.35 1.30 5.64
CA ILE A 80 12.18 1.67 4.86
C ILE A 80 10.86 1.30 5.55
N ALA A 81 9.91 2.22 5.50
CA ALA A 81 8.50 1.98 5.82
C ALA A 81 7.63 2.25 4.60
N VAL A 82 6.62 1.41 4.38
CA VAL A 82 5.77 1.47 3.19
C VAL A 82 4.31 1.70 3.56
N PHE A 83 3.67 2.65 2.89
CA PHE A 83 2.22 2.76 2.82
C PHE A 83 1.76 2.34 1.41
N HIS A 84 1.16 1.16 1.31
CA HIS A 84 0.71 0.62 0.03
C HIS A 84 -0.74 1.01 -0.24
N LEU A 85 -0.94 2.05 -1.05
CA LEU A 85 -2.26 2.58 -1.42
C LEU A 85 -2.58 2.37 -2.91
N ALA A 86 -1.58 2.03 -3.74
CA ALA A 86 -1.76 1.79 -5.17
C ALA A 86 -2.80 0.69 -5.42
N SER A 87 -3.81 1.01 -6.22
CA SER A 87 -4.89 0.10 -6.59
C SER A 87 -5.73 0.73 -7.70
N MET A 88 -6.21 -0.07 -8.65
CA MET A 88 -7.41 0.23 -9.42
C MET A 88 -8.64 0.18 -8.51
N VAL A 89 -9.68 0.96 -8.84
CA VAL A 89 -10.91 1.07 -8.04
C VAL A 89 -11.95 0.00 -8.41
N SER A 90 -12.91 -0.24 -7.51
CA SER A 90 -13.83 -1.39 -7.57
C SER A 90 -14.53 -1.58 -8.92
N GLY A 91 -15.21 -0.56 -9.43
CA GLY A 91 -15.96 -0.67 -10.69
C GLY A 91 -15.07 -0.95 -11.92
N GLU A 92 -13.87 -0.34 -11.96
CA GLU A 92 -12.91 -0.59 -13.05
C GLU A 92 -12.35 -2.01 -13.03
N CYS A 93 -12.19 -2.58 -11.84
CA CYS A 93 -11.66 -3.93 -11.69
C CYS A 93 -12.58 -5.00 -12.31
N GLU A 94 -13.90 -4.78 -12.31
CA GLU A 94 -14.85 -5.71 -12.95
C GLU A 94 -14.78 -5.64 -14.48
N VAL A 95 -14.54 -4.45 -15.02
CA VAL A 95 -14.45 -4.25 -16.48
C VAL A 95 -13.09 -4.68 -17.01
N ARG A 96 -12.02 -4.44 -16.26
CA ARG A 96 -10.63 -4.66 -16.66
C ARG A 96 -9.95 -5.65 -15.72
N PHE A 97 -10.47 -6.87 -15.71
CA PHE A 97 -10.04 -7.93 -14.79
C PHE A 97 -8.52 -8.17 -14.80
N ASP A 98 -7.91 -8.32 -15.98
CA ASP A 98 -6.48 -8.62 -16.09
C ASP A 98 -5.61 -7.45 -15.59
N ASP A 99 -6.02 -6.21 -15.86
CA ASP A 99 -5.34 -5.03 -15.33
C ASP A 99 -5.47 -4.96 -13.80
N ALA A 100 -6.63 -5.34 -13.25
CA ALA A 100 -6.84 -5.40 -11.81
C ALA A 100 -5.95 -6.46 -11.15
N LEU A 101 -5.77 -7.63 -11.77
CA LEU A 101 -4.81 -8.62 -11.29
C LEU A 101 -3.38 -8.08 -11.35
N ARG A 102 -2.98 -7.49 -12.48
CA ARG A 102 -1.65 -6.92 -12.68
C ARG A 102 -1.32 -5.82 -11.66
N VAL A 103 -2.24 -4.88 -11.46
CA VAL A 103 -2.02 -3.71 -10.60
C VAL A 103 -2.25 -4.05 -9.13
N ASN A 104 -3.42 -4.59 -8.78
CA ASN A 104 -3.82 -4.74 -7.38
C ASN A 104 -3.19 -5.98 -6.73
N LEU A 105 -3.02 -7.08 -7.47
CA LEU A 105 -2.47 -8.31 -6.91
C LEU A 105 -0.96 -8.40 -7.19
N ASP A 106 -0.55 -8.44 -8.45
CA ASP A 106 0.86 -8.65 -8.80
C ASP A 106 1.73 -7.45 -8.39
N GLY A 107 1.25 -6.22 -8.55
CA GLY A 107 1.95 -5.04 -8.03
C GLY A 107 2.15 -5.07 -6.52
N GLY A 108 1.15 -5.51 -5.76
CA GLY A 108 1.29 -5.76 -4.32
C GLY A 108 2.30 -6.87 -4.02
N ARG A 109 2.29 -7.97 -4.80
CA ARG A 109 3.26 -9.07 -4.65
C ARG A 109 4.70 -8.62 -4.95
N HIS A 110 4.91 -7.81 -5.98
CA HIS A 110 6.23 -7.24 -6.28
C HIS A 110 6.77 -6.45 -5.09
N LEU A 111 5.92 -5.64 -4.46
CA LEU A 111 6.29 -4.86 -3.29
C LEU A 111 6.62 -5.74 -2.08
N LEU A 112 5.83 -6.78 -1.81
CA LEU A 112 6.13 -7.73 -0.75
C LEU A 112 7.46 -8.46 -0.97
N GLU A 113 7.77 -8.84 -2.21
CA GLU A 113 9.04 -9.49 -2.56
C GLU A 113 10.23 -8.54 -2.48
N ALA A 114 10.07 -7.29 -2.91
CA ALA A 114 11.10 -6.26 -2.79
C ALA A 114 11.45 -5.99 -1.32
N LEU A 115 10.43 -5.88 -0.45
CA LEU A 115 10.62 -5.74 0.99
C LEU A 115 11.25 -6.97 1.63
N ARG A 116 10.82 -8.17 1.23
CA ARG A 116 11.40 -9.43 1.72
C ARG A 116 12.89 -9.58 1.38
N ALA A 117 13.36 -8.93 0.32
CA ALA A 117 14.76 -8.92 -0.08
C ALA A 117 15.63 -7.93 0.73
N ARG A 118 15.05 -7.06 1.56
CA ARG A 118 15.79 -6.13 2.43
C ARG A 118 16.24 -6.82 3.71
N ALA A 119 17.27 -6.27 4.34
CA ALA A 119 17.67 -6.69 5.67
C ALA A 119 16.66 -6.21 6.72
N GLY A 120 16.48 -7.00 7.78
CA GLY A 120 15.58 -6.66 8.88
C GLY A 120 14.12 -7.02 8.60
N ARG A 121 13.19 -6.23 9.16
CA ARG A 121 11.74 -6.45 9.06
C ARG A 121 11.04 -5.15 8.65
N PRO A 122 11.11 -4.76 7.37
CA PRO A 122 10.47 -3.54 6.89
C PRO A 122 8.99 -3.49 7.28
N ARG A 123 8.50 -2.29 7.61
CA ARG A 123 7.09 -2.09 7.96
C ARG A 123 6.28 -1.80 6.72
N ILE A 124 5.13 -2.46 6.58
CA ILE A 124 4.15 -2.14 5.54
C ILE A 124 2.76 -1.94 6.15
N VAL A 125 2.13 -0.82 5.80
CA VAL A 125 0.72 -0.53 6.07
C VAL A 125 -0.03 -0.57 4.74
N PHE A 126 -0.92 -1.54 4.61
CA PHE A 126 -1.73 -1.74 3.42
C PHE A 126 -3.14 -1.15 3.59
N ALA A 127 -3.55 -0.33 2.62
CA ALA A 127 -4.94 0.11 2.51
C ALA A 127 -5.77 -1.02 1.86
N SER A 128 -6.34 -1.86 2.73
CA SER A 128 -7.40 -2.80 2.39
C SER A 128 -8.76 -2.08 2.34
N SER A 129 -9.84 -2.82 2.13
CA SER A 129 -11.18 -2.26 2.00
C SER A 129 -12.23 -3.13 2.67
N VAL A 130 -13.34 -2.51 3.08
CA VAL A 130 -14.56 -3.21 3.48
C VAL A 130 -15.13 -4.10 2.36
N ALA A 131 -14.73 -3.89 1.10
CA ALA A 131 -15.04 -4.79 -0.03
C ALA A 131 -14.49 -6.21 0.13
N CYS A 132 -13.64 -6.48 1.13
CA CYS A 132 -13.27 -7.85 1.52
C CYS A 132 -14.46 -8.64 2.10
N PHE A 133 -15.52 -7.95 2.50
CA PHE A 133 -16.76 -8.53 3.01
C PHE A 133 -17.87 -8.46 1.95
N GLY A 134 -18.89 -9.30 2.12
CA GLY A 134 -20.07 -9.30 1.27
C GLY A 134 -20.82 -10.64 1.27
N GLY A 135 -21.77 -10.79 0.35
CA GLY A 135 -22.60 -11.99 0.24
C GLY A 135 -23.80 -11.97 1.18
N GLU A 136 -24.77 -12.84 0.91
CA GLU A 136 -26.08 -12.85 1.57
C GLU A 136 -26.03 -13.13 3.08
N ALA A 137 -25.00 -13.84 3.54
CA ALA A 137 -24.81 -14.21 4.94
C ALA A 137 -23.96 -13.20 5.74
N MET A 138 -23.71 -12.00 5.22
CA MET A 138 -22.91 -10.99 5.90
C MET A 138 -23.72 -10.28 7.00
N ASP A 139 -23.15 -10.19 8.19
CA ASP A 139 -23.74 -9.44 9.31
C ASP A 139 -23.81 -7.93 9.02
N ASN A 140 -24.79 -7.25 9.63
CA ASN A 140 -24.93 -5.79 9.54
C ASN A 140 -23.73 -5.02 10.10
N VAL A 141 -23.00 -5.63 11.05
CA VAL A 141 -21.79 -5.09 11.64
C VAL A 141 -20.67 -6.10 11.44
N VAL A 142 -19.64 -5.70 10.71
CA VAL A 142 -18.46 -6.52 10.45
C VAL A 142 -17.33 -6.13 11.40
N SER A 143 -16.52 -7.11 11.80
CA SER A 143 -15.34 -6.95 12.64
C SER A 143 -14.13 -7.60 11.99
N ASP A 144 -12.95 -7.48 12.62
CA ASP A 144 -11.75 -8.12 12.09
C ASP A 144 -11.82 -9.65 12.04
N ARG A 145 -12.77 -10.24 12.79
CA ARG A 145 -13.03 -11.68 12.86
C ARG A 145 -14.09 -12.14 11.88
N THR A 146 -14.80 -11.21 11.22
CA THR A 146 -15.85 -11.56 10.27
C THR A 146 -15.25 -12.29 9.07
N LYS A 147 -15.94 -13.34 8.61
CA LYS A 147 -15.51 -14.10 7.43
C LYS A 147 -15.47 -13.16 6.23
N ARG A 148 -14.36 -13.21 5.49
CA ARG A 148 -14.19 -12.47 4.24
C ARG A 148 -14.84 -13.26 3.10
N THR A 149 -15.72 -12.60 2.37
CA THR A 149 -16.54 -13.14 1.29
C THR A 149 -16.69 -12.07 0.20
N PRO A 150 -15.57 -11.63 -0.39
CA PRO A 150 -15.59 -10.53 -1.36
C PRO A 150 -16.49 -10.89 -2.55
N GLN A 151 -17.22 -9.88 -3.05
CA GLN A 151 -18.15 -10.04 -4.18
C GLN A 151 -17.66 -9.33 -5.46
N THR A 152 -16.44 -8.79 -5.43
CA THR A 152 -15.80 -8.10 -6.56
C THR A 152 -14.36 -8.55 -6.70
N THR A 153 -13.81 -8.41 -7.90
CA THR A 153 -12.39 -8.56 -8.24
C THR A 153 -11.53 -7.66 -7.34
N TYR A 154 -11.95 -6.42 -7.11
CA TYR A 154 -11.28 -5.52 -6.18
C TYR A 154 -11.24 -6.10 -4.75
N GLY A 155 -12.39 -6.51 -4.20
CA GLY A 155 -12.45 -7.12 -2.87
C GLY A 155 -11.64 -8.41 -2.76
N MET A 156 -11.63 -9.22 -3.82
CA MET A 156 -10.82 -10.44 -3.92
C MET A 156 -9.33 -10.11 -3.84
N THR A 157 -8.84 -9.19 -4.68
CA THR A 157 -7.41 -8.82 -4.69
C THR A 157 -6.96 -8.24 -3.34
N LYS A 158 -7.78 -7.38 -2.70
CA LYS A 158 -7.52 -6.88 -1.34
C LYS A 158 -7.46 -8.01 -0.31
N THR A 159 -8.40 -8.96 -0.37
CA THR A 159 -8.43 -10.13 0.52
C THR A 159 -7.18 -11.01 0.35
N ILE A 160 -6.75 -11.26 -0.89
CA ILE A 160 -5.53 -12.04 -1.16
C ILE A 160 -4.31 -11.33 -0.58
N LEU A 161 -4.17 -10.02 -0.77
CA LEU A 161 -3.06 -9.26 -0.20
C LEU A 161 -3.06 -9.25 1.34
N GLU A 162 -4.22 -9.18 2.00
CA GLU A 162 -4.28 -9.34 3.47
C GLU A 162 -3.71 -10.69 3.92
N LEU A 163 -4.07 -11.77 3.22
CA LEU A 163 -3.57 -13.12 3.53
C LEU A 163 -2.07 -13.25 3.30
N LEU A 164 -1.56 -12.67 2.21
CA LEU A 164 -0.13 -12.63 1.92
C LEU A 164 0.63 -11.83 2.99
N ILE A 165 0.19 -10.61 3.31
CA ILE A 165 0.82 -9.77 4.34
C ILE A 165 0.84 -10.48 5.69
N ASN A 166 -0.26 -11.16 6.06
CA ASN A 166 -0.32 -11.95 7.28
C ASN A 166 0.72 -13.09 7.27
N ASP A 167 0.84 -13.84 6.18
CA ASP A 167 1.80 -14.95 6.11
C ASP A 167 3.26 -14.46 6.08
N TYR A 168 3.55 -13.37 5.37
CA TYR A 168 4.87 -12.74 5.36
C TYR A 168 5.24 -12.22 6.76
N SER A 169 4.29 -11.61 7.48
CA SER A 169 4.48 -11.17 8.86
C SER A 169 4.74 -12.34 9.80
N ARG A 170 3.95 -13.43 9.68
CA ARG A 170 4.09 -14.66 10.49
C ARG A 170 5.43 -15.34 10.26
N LYS A 171 5.95 -15.31 9.04
CA LYS A 171 7.29 -15.82 8.68
C LYS A 171 8.43 -14.88 9.10
N GLY A 172 8.12 -13.70 9.61
CA GLY A 172 9.11 -12.72 10.07
C GLY A 172 9.76 -11.93 8.93
N PHE A 173 9.24 -11.97 7.71
CA PHE A 173 9.79 -11.22 6.58
C PHE A 173 9.53 -9.72 6.67
N LEU A 174 8.47 -9.31 7.37
CA LEU A 174 8.05 -7.92 7.51
C LEU A 174 7.25 -7.70 8.80
N ASP A 175 6.99 -6.43 9.13
CA ASP A 175 5.97 -5.98 10.09
C ASP A 175 4.77 -5.44 9.30
N GLY A 176 3.81 -6.33 9.01
CA GLY A 176 2.68 -6.05 8.13
C GLY A 176 1.41 -5.69 8.88
N ARG A 177 0.72 -4.66 8.39
CA ARG A 177 -0.56 -4.19 8.91
C ARG A 177 -1.51 -3.93 7.75
N SER A 178 -2.78 -4.27 7.93
CA SER A 178 -3.82 -4.01 6.95
C SER A 178 -4.94 -3.21 7.59
N ALA A 179 -5.33 -2.11 6.98
CA ALA A 179 -6.45 -1.28 7.42
C ALA A 179 -7.57 -1.39 6.38
N ARG A 180 -8.74 -1.88 6.79
CA ARG A 180 -9.93 -1.99 5.92
C ARG A 180 -10.67 -0.66 5.92
N LEU A 181 -10.49 0.13 4.86
CA LEU A 181 -11.11 1.44 4.76
C LEU A 181 -12.52 1.34 4.16
N PRO A 182 -13.49 2.17 4.61
CA PRO A 182 -14.79 2.32 3.96
C PRO A 182 -14.64 3.27 2.78
N THR A 183 -14.11 2.77 1.66
CA THR A 183 -13.85 3.52 0.42
C THR A 183 -14.55 2.89 -0.76
#